data_AF-A0A6V7EP66-F1
#
_entry.id   AF-A0A6V7EP66-F1
#
_cell.length_a   1.000
_cell.length_b   1.000
_cell.length_c   1.000
_cell.angle_alpha   90.00
_cell.angle_beta   90.00
_cell.angle_gamma   90.00
#
_symmetry.space_group_name_H-M   'P 1'
#
loop_
_entity.id
_entity.type
_entity.pdbx_description
1 polymer ?
#
loop_
_entity_poly.entity_id
_entity_poly.type
_entity_poly.pdbx_seq_one_letter_code
_entity_poly.pdbx_strand_id
1 'polypeptide(L)'
;MKISNNHKTPLALPDGTEIIPGSPATVPNWPAIKKNAVVQAWLAANILSESEDDTEPFLLGTFNLPDSILLIEGGDSVTRDDVVQHAFKASALSLKDWNSLDEVDREARISASLDALKAEAAAAAQAVIDAKVADDQKKVDLIAKLEAGGIKHDKRWGVDKLQAALDEAEKSKTGS
;
A
#
# COMPACT_ATOMS: atom_id res chain seq x y z
N MET A 1 -4.36 -15.29 -24.52
CA MET A 1 -5.64 -15.90 -24.94
C MET A 1 -5.52 -17.39 -24.71
N LYS A 2 -6.32 -17.91 -23.78
CA LYS A 2 -6.38 -19.32 -23.43
C LYS A 2 -7.59 -19.93 -24.10
N ILE A 3 -7.37 -21.10 -24.71
CA ILE A 3 -8.42 -21.87 -25.37
C ILE A 3 -8.68 -23.09 -24.51
N SER A 4 -9.93 -23.23 -24.08
CA SER A 4 -10.39 -24.33 -23.25
C SER A 4 -11.20 -25.30 -24.09
N ASN A 5 -10.95 -26.59 -23.91
CA ASN A 5 -11.73 -27.67 -24.50
C ASN A 5 -12.76 -28.17 -23.48
N ASN A 6 -14.04 -27.97 -23.79
CA ASN A 6 -15.18 -28.38 -22.97
C ASN A 6 -15.72 -29.76 -23.38
N HIS A 7 -15.14 -30.38 -24.40
CA HIS A 7 -15.48 -31.74 -24.84
C HIS A 7 -14.79 -32.81 -24.00
N LYS A 8 -15.20 -34.07 -24.15
CA LYS A 8 -14.67 -35.22 -23.40
C LYS A 8 -13.35 -35.76 -23.93
N THR A 9 -12.95 -35.36 -25.13
CA THR A 9 -11.77 -35.89 -25.83
C THR A 9 -10.87 -34.74 -26.27
N PRO A 10 -9.55 -34.97 -26.40
CA PRO A 10 -8.63 -34.01 -27.00
C PRO A 10 -9.11 -33.54 -28.38
N LEU A 11 -8.89 -32.26 -28.66
CA LEU A 11 -9.22 -31.64 -29.94
C LEU A 11 -7.94 -31.10 -30.57
N ALA A 12 -7.65 -31.53 -31.79
CA ALA A 12 -6.57 -30.99 -32.60
C ALA A 12 -7.06 -29.76 -33.37
N LEU A 13 -6.34 -28.66 -33.24
CA LEU A 13 -6.54 -27.45 -34.03
C LEU A 13 -5.90 -27.61 -35.42
N PRO A 14 -6.30 -26.79 -36.41
CA PRO A 14 -5.76 -26.85 -37.77
C PRO A 14 -4.25 -26.66 -37.91
N ASP A 15 -3.60 -26.07 -36.89
CA ASP A 15 -2.15 -25.91 -36.80
C ASP A 15 -1.43 -27.14 -36.20
N GLY A 16 -2.18 -28.17 -35.81
CA GLY A 16 -1.68 -29.37 -35.14
C GLY A 16 -1.60 -29.25 -33.61
N THR A 17 -1.96 -28.10 -33.03
CA THR A 17 -1.98 -27.91 -31.58
C THR A 17 -3.12 -28.72 -30.96
N GLU A 18 -2.82 -29.56 -29.96
CA GLU A 18 -3.83 -30.37 -29.27
C GLU A 18 -4.28 -29.68 -27.97
N ILE A 19 -5.59 -29.52 -27.80
CA ILE A 19 -6.21 -28.93 -26.61
C ILE A 19 -6.84 -30.04 -25.78
N ILE A 20 -6.23 -30.33 -24.63
CA ILE A 20 -6.68 -31.38 -23.71
C ILE A 20 -7.90 -30.89 -22.91
N PRO A 21 -8.95 -31.72 -22.74
CA PRO A 21 -10.09 -31.39 -21.88
C PRO A 21 -9.66 -30.95 -20.47
N GLY A 22 -10.22 -29.85 -19.99
CA GLY A 22 -9.95 -29.33 -18.64
C GLY A 22 -8.58 -28.68 -18.44
N SER A 23 -7.74 -28.59 -19.48
CA SER A 23 -6.44 -27.90 -19.42
C SER A 23 -6.38 -26.79 -20.48
N PRO A 24 -6.75 -25.54 -20.12
CA PRO A 24 -6.68 -24.41 -21.04
C PRO A 24 -5.26 -24.21 -21.59
N ALA A 25 -5.13 -24.05 -22.90
CA ALA A 25 -3.84 -23.91 -23.57
C ALA A 25 -3.72 -22.54 -24.28
N THR A 26 -2.50 -21.98 -24.26
CA THR A 26 -2.20 -20.80 -25.07
C THR A 26 -1.97 -21.26 -26.50
N VAL A 27 -2.79 -20.78 -27.43
CA VAL A 27 -2.71 -21.17 -28.84
C VAL A 27 -2.02 -20.05 -29.63
N PRO A 28 -0.81 -20.29 -30.19
CA PRO A 28 -0.16 -19.33 -31.08
C PRO A 28 -1.05 -19.00 -32.28
N ASN A 29 -1.03 -17.74 -32.75
CA ASN A 29 -1.77 -17.31 -33.94
C ASN A 29 -3.30 -17.58 -33.91
N TRP A 30 -3.90 -17.60 -32.71
CA TRP A 30 -5.34 -17.78 -32.53
C TRP A 30 -6.24 -16.88 -33.42
N PRO A 31 -5.93 -15.59 -33.69
CA PRO A 31 -6.74 -14.75 -34.56
C PRO A 31 -6.91 -15.27 -36.01
N ALA A 32 -5.95 -16.05 -36.51
CA ALA A 32 -6.05 -16.70 -37.82
C ALA A 32 -6.80 -18.03 -37.71
N ILE A 33 -6.48 -18.85 -36.71
CA ILE A 33 -7.07 -20.17 -36.48
C ILE A 33 -8.59 -20.07 -36.25
N LYS A 34 -9.03 -19.07 -35.48
CA LYS A 34 -10.45 -18.89 -35.20
C LYS A 34 -11.29 -18.57 -36.42
N LYS A 35 -10.71 -18.17 -37.56
CA LYS A 35 -11.47 -17.94 -38.80
C LYS A 35 -11.82 -19.23 -39.54
N ASN A 36 -11.23 -20.37 -39.15
CA ASN A 36 -11.55 -21.65 -39.73
C ASN A 36 -13.01 -22.05 -39.41
N ALA A 37 -13.74 -22.53 -40.41
CA ALA A 37 -15.16 -22.89 -40.27
C ALA A 37 -15.41 -23.96 -39.19
N VAL A 38 -14.51 -24.92 -39.03
CA VAL A 38 -14.61 -25.99 -38.02
C VAL A 38 -14.42 -25.40 -36.61
N VAL A 39 -13.43 -24.53 -36.43
CA VAL A 39 -13.16 -23.87 -35.15
C VAL A 39 -14.31 -22.94 -34.77
N GLN A 40 -14.88 -22.20 -35.73
CA GLN A 40 -16.08 -21.39 -35.52
C GLN A 40 -17.29 -22.24 -35.07
N ALA A 41 -17.50 -23.40 -35.68
CA ALA A 41 -18.57 -24.31 -35.28
C ALA A 41 -18.36 -24.84 -33.85
N TRP A 42 -17.11 -25.15 -33.46
CA TRP A 42 -16.80 -25.57 -32.09
C TRP A 42 -17.01 -24.46 -31.07
N LEU A 43 -16.66 -23.21 -31.40
CA LEU A 43 -16.96 -22.05 -30.54
C LEU A 43 -18.47 -21.84 -30.41
N ALA A 44 -19.21 -21.88 -31.53
CA ALA A 44 -20.67 -21.73 -31.54
C ALA A 44 -21.40 -22.85 -30.76
N ALA A 45 -20.83 -24.06 -30.73
CA ALA A 45 -21.35 -25.20 -29.99
C ALA A 45 -20.88 -25.24 -28.52
N ASN A 46 -20.13 -24.24 -28.04
CA ASN A 46 -19.47 -24.23 -26.72
C ASN A 46 -18.53 -25.43 -26.48
N ILE A 47 -18.06 -26.08 -27.54
CA ILE A 47 -17.07 -27.16 -27.48
C ILE A 47 -15.68 -26.58 -27.16
N LEU A 48 -15.38 -25.41 -27.72
CA LEU A 48 -14.24 -24.58 -27.32
C LEU A 48 -14.75 -23.30 -26.67
N SER A 49 -13.99 -22.78 -25.71
CA SER A 49 -14.19 -21.43 -25.18
C SER A 49 -12.89 -20.63 -25.18
N GLU A 50 -13.03 -19.34 -25.47
CA GLU A 50 -11.96 -18.36 -25.39
C GLU A 50 -12.02 -17.68 -24.02
N SER A 51 -10.90 -17.66 -23.29
CA SER A 51 -10.73 -16.79 -22.13
C SER A 51 -9.48 -15.94 -22.33
N GLU A 52 -9.50 -14.73 -21.77
CA GLU A 52 -8.26 -13.99 -21.63
C GLU A 52 -7.27 -14.81 -20.78
N ASP A 53 -5.98 -14.50 -20.91
CA ASP A 53 -4.96 -15.20 -20.13
C ASP A 53 -5.16 -14.81 -18.66
N ASP A 54 -5.87 -15.67 -17.91
CA ASP A 54 -6.25 -15.46 -16.51
C ASP A 54 -5.09 -15.72 -15.54
N THR A 55 -3.85 -15.79 -16.03
CA THR A 55 -2.70 -15.56 -15.14
C THR A 55 -2.82 -14.15 -14.60
N GLU A 56 -3.27 -14.04 -13.34
CA GLU A 56 -3.35 -12.76 -12.65
C GLU A 56 -2.05 -11.99 -12.86
N PRO A 57 -2.11 -10.77 -13.43
CA PRO A 57 -0.91 -10.01 -13.64
C PRO A 57 -0.24 -9.76 -12.28
N PHE A 58 1.03 -10.10 -12.14
CA PHE A 58 1.78 -9.68 -10.97
C PHE A 58 2.08 -8.18 -11.09
N LEU A 59 2.12 -7.48 -9.96
CA LEU A 59 2.46 -6.07 -9.92
C LEU A 59 3.94 -5.90 -10.32
N LEU A 60 4.20 -5.26 -11.45
CA LEU A 60 5.58 -5.02 -11.88
C LEU A 60 6.22 -3.98 -10.96
N GLY A 61 7.27 -4.39 -10.23
CA GLY A 61 8.01 -3.51 -9.33
C GLY A 61 9.29 -2.94 -9.95
N THR A 62 10.30 -2.81 -9.07
CA THR A 62 11.66 -2.36 -9.36
C THR A 62 12.68 -3.42 -8.90
N PHE A 63 13.85 -3.46 -9.55
CA PHE A 63 15.02 -4.18 -9.06
C PHE A 63 16.13 -3.26 -8.55
N ASN A 64 15.92 -1.94 -8.62
CA ASN A 64 16.91 -0.92 -8.30
C ASN A 64 16.96 -0.57 -6.80
N LEU A 65 16.02 -1.10 -6.01
CA LEU A 65 15.96 -0.91 -4.57
C LEU A 65 16.42 -2.18 -3.82
N PRO A 66 17.05 -2.02 -2.64
CA PRO A 66 17.34 -3.14 -1.75
C PRO A 66 16.04 -3.72 -1.19
N ASP A 67 16.09 -4.97 -0.72
CA ASP A 67 14.92 -5.69 -0.20
C ASP A 67 14.32 -5.02 1.05
N SER A 68 15.16 -4.43 1.90
CA SER A 68 14.79 -3.68 3.10
C SER A 68 15.36 -2.28 3.04
N ILE A 69 14.52 -1.28 3.32
CA ILE A 69 14.82 0.15 3.18
C ILE A 69 14.45 0.85 4.49
N LEU A 70 15.44 1.48 5.13
CA LEU A 70 15.20 2.34 6.29
C LEU A 70 14.52 3.64 5.85
N LEU A 71 13.41 3.99 6.51
CA LEU A 71 12.71 5.25 6.25
C LEU A 71 13.37 6.42 6.97
N ILE A 72 13.89 6.17 8.17
CA ILE A 72 14.64 7.13 8.98
C ILE A 72 15.69 6.38 9.81
N GLU A 73 16.80 7.05 10.12
CA GLU A 73 17.86 6.48 10.94
C GLU A 73 17.31 6.11 12.34
N GLY A 74 17.51 4.86 12.75
CA GLY A 74 17.00 4.35 14.03
C GLY A 74 15.48 4.18 14.12
N GLY A 75 14.75 4.36 13.02
CA GLY A 75 13.30 4.13 12.95
C GLY A 75 12.92 2.92 12.11
N ASP A 76 11.69 2.95 11.60
CA ASP A 76 11.08 1.82 10.90
C ASP A 76 11.71 1.59 9.51
N SER A 77 11.72 0.31 9.12
CA SER A 77 12.08 -0.14 7.78
C SER A 77 10.86 -0.66 7.04
N VAL A 78 10.85 -0.48 5.72
CA VAL A 78 9.86 -1.08 4.80
C VAL A 78 10.55 -2.01 3.81
N THR A 79 9.79 -2.94 3.23
CA THR A 79 10.32 -3.76 2.14
C THR A 79 10.25 -3.04 0.81
N ARG A 80 11.02 -3.48 -0.18
CA ARG A 80 10.90 -3.02 -1.56
C ARG A 80 9.47 -3.18 -2.09
N ASP A 81 8.84 -4.31 -1.81
CA ASP A 81 7.50 -4.61 -2.29
C ASP A 81 6.45 -3.68 -1.65
N ASP A 82 6.65 -3.28 -0.38
CA ASP A 82 5.81 -2.26 0.26
C ASP A 82 5.89 -0.91 -0.45
N VAL A 83 7.09 -0.50 -0.87
CA VAL A 83 7.29 0.77 -1.62
C VAL A 83 6.58 0.69 -2.97
N VAL A 84 6.68 -0.43 -3.68
CA VAL A 84 6.00 -0.65 -4.97
C VAL A 84 4.48 -0.64 -4.79
N GLN A 85 3.97 -1.32 -3.77
CA GLN A 85 2.54 -1.34 -3.45
C GLN A 85 2.02 0.05 -3.07
N HIS A 86 2.81 0.83 -2.33
CA HIS A 86 2.47 2.21 -1.99
C HIS A 86 2.39 3.08 -3.26
N ALA A 87 3.40 3.00 -4.14
CA ALA A 87 3.43 3.73 -5.40
C ALA A 87 2.24 3.38 -6.30
N PHE A 88 1.91 2.08 -6.40
CA PHE A 88 0.77 1.60 -7.16
C PHE A 88 -0.55 2.16 -6.62
N LYS A 89 -0.80 2.05 -5.31
CA LYS A 89 -2.01 2.60 -4.66
C LYS A 89 -2.12 4.12 -4.84
N ALA A 90 -1.02 4.85 -4.68
CA ALA A 90 -0.97 6.30 -4.86
C ALA A 90 -1.21 6.73 -6.32
N SER A 91 -0.85 5.88 -7.29
CA SER A 91 -1.08 6.17 -8.71
C SER A 91 -2.54 6.11 -9.14
N ALA A 92 -3.39 5.41 -8.38
CA ALA A 92 -4.78 5.10 -8.72
C ALA A 92 -4.96 4.41 -10.10
N LEU A 93 -3.89 3.84 -10.65
CA LEU A 93 -3.92 3.09 -11.91
C LEU A 93 -4.50 1.70 -11.70
N SER A 94 -5.08 1.13 -12.76
CA SER A 94 -5.34 -0.30 -12.77
C SER A 94 -4.01 -1.06 -12.84
N LEU A 95 -4.00 -2.31 -12.40
CA LEU A 95 -2.83 -3.19 -12.48
C LEU A 95 -2.34 -3.34 -13.94
N LYS A 96 -3.26 -3.39 -14.90
CA LYS A 96 -2.94 -3.43 -16.34
C LYS A 96 -2.24 -2.16 -16.80
N ASP A 97 -2.75 -0.99 -16.40
CA ASP A 97 -2.18 0.29 -16.80
C ASP A 97 -0.82 0.52 -16.14
N TRP A 98 -0.68 0.17 -14.86
CA TRP A 98 0.60 0.19 -14.16
C TRP A 98 1.64 -0.71 -14.85
N ASN A 99 1.26 -1.94 -15.18
CA ASN A 99 2.14 -2.88 -15.88
C ASN A 99 2.42 -2.47 -17.34
N SER A 100 1.64 -1.53 -17.89
CA SER A 100 1.86 -0.96 -19.22
C SER A 100 2.70 0.31 -19.21
N LEU A 101 3.04 0.85 -18.03
CA LEU A 101 4.00 1.94 -17.92
C LEU A 101 5.37 1.47 -18.40
N ASP A 102 6.07 2.36 -19.13
CA ASP A 102 7.48 2.13 -19.38
C ASP A 102 8.27 2.13 -18.06
N GLU A 103 9.47 1.57 -18.11
CA GLU A 103 10.30 1.39 -16.94
C GLU A 103 10.68 2.73 -16.29
N VAL A 104 10.94 3.78 -17.08
CA VAL A 104 11.38 5.08 -16.55
C VAL A 104 10.25 5.74 -15.75
N ASP A 105 9.04 5.75 -16.30
CA ASP A 105 7.87 6.32 -15.62
C ASP A 105 7.50 5.54 -14.35
N ARG A 106 7.62 4.20 -14.39
CA ARG A 106 7.35 3.34 -13.23
C ARG A 106 8.40 3.54 -12.13
N GLU A 107 9.68 3.57 -12.48
CA GLU A 107 10.77 3.83 -11.52
C GLU A 107 10.66 5.22 -10.89
N ALA A 108 10.30 6.25 -11.68
CA ALA A 108 10.08 7.60 -11.16
C ALA A 108 8.96 7.64 -10.11
N ARG A 109 7.86 6.91 -10.34
CA ARG A 109 6.75 6.79 -9.38
C ARG A 109 7.16 6.03 -8.11
N ILE A 110 7.91 4.94 -8.25
CA ILE A 110 8.41 4.15 -7.11
C ILE A 110 9.39 5.00 -6.28
N SER A 111 10.29 5.75 -6.92
CA SER A 111 11.22 6.66 -6.24
C SER A 111 10.48 7.78 -5.50
N ALA A 112 9.52 8.44 -6.15
CA ALA A 112 8.71 9.48 -5.51
C ALA A 112 7.92 8.95 -4.32
N SER A 113 7.43 7.71 -4.41
CA SER A 113 6.76 7.02 -3.31
C SER A 113 7.71 6.75 -2.13
N LEU A 114 8.96 6.34 -2.40
CA LEU A 114 9.95 6.17 -1.35
C LEU A 114 10.27 7.50 -0.64
N ASP A 115 10.43 8.58 -1.40
CA ASP A 115 10.70 9.91 -0.84
C ASP A 115 9.53 10.40 0.01
N ALA A 116 8.29 10.15 -0.42
CA ALA A 116 7.09 10.44 0.37
C ALA A 116 7.08 9.66 1.69
N LEU A 117 7.34 8.35 1.67
CA LEU A 117 7.39 7.52 2.88
C LEU A 117 8.48 8.00 3.86
N LYS A 118 9.65 8.41 3.36
CA LYS A 118 10.72 8.98 4.19
C LYS A 118 10.31 10.32 4.79
N ALA A 119 9.67 11.18 4.01
CA ALA A 119 9.18 12.48 4.49
C ALA A 119 8.08 12.31 5.55
N GLU A 120 7.17 11.36 5.37
CA GLU A 120 6.13 11.01 6.35
C GLU A 120 6.75 10.47 7.64
N ALA A 121 7.72 9.56 7.56
CA ALA A 121 8.43 9.06 8.73
C ALA A 121 9.17 10.18 9.49
N ALA A 122 9.82 11.10 8.76
CA ALA A 122 10.46 12.26 9.36
C ALA A 122 9.46 13.22 10.02
N ALA A 123 8.32 13.48 9.38
CA ALA A 123 7.25 14.31 9.94
C ALA A 123 6.64 13.69 11.20
N ALA A 124 6.42 12.37 11.21
CA ALA A 124 5.94 11.65 12.38
C ALA A 124 6.94 11.70 13.54
N ALA A 125 8.24 11.50 13.26
CA ALA A 125 9.29 11.64 14.27
C ALA A 125 9.35 13.05 14.85
N GLN A 126 9.25 14.08 14.00
CA GLN A 126 9.23 15.48 14.45
C GLN A 126 7.99 15.77 15.31
N ALA A 127 6.81 15.26 14.94
CA ALA A 127 5.59 15.45 15.72
C ALA A 127 5.69 14.90 17.14
N VAL A 128 6.41 13.79 17.34
CA VAL A 128 6.68 13.24 18.69
C VAL A 128 7.56 14.19 19.51
N ILE A 129 8.59 14.77 18.89
CA ILE A 129 9.46 15.76 19.55
C ILE A 129 8.65 17.01 19.92
N ASP A 130 7.86 17.54 18.99
CA ASP A 130 7.05 18.74 19.21
C ASP A 130 6.02 18.53 20.31
N ALA A 131 5.37 17.37 20.35
CA ALA A 131 4.44 16.99 21.42
C ALA A 131 5.15 16.96 22.78
N LYS A 132 6.36 16.38 22.83
CA LYS A 132 7.15 16.33 24.06
C LYS A 132 7.57 17.72 24.54
N VAL A 133 7.99 18.59 23.62
CA VAL A 133 8.34 19.99 23.93
C VAL A 133 7.11 20.75 24.44
N ALA A 134 5.94 20.56 23.82
CA ALA A 134 4.70 21.19 24.25
C ALA A 134 4.28 20.74 25.66
N ASP A 135 4.40 19.45 25.97
CA ASP A 135 4.11 18.92 27.31
C ASP A 135 5.09 19.46 28.37
N ASP A 136 6.37 19.54 28.04
CA ASP A 136 7.39 20.09 28.95
C ASP A 136 7.15 21.58 29.20
N GLN A 137 6.77 22.36 28.19
CA GLN A 137 6.41 23.77 28.35
C GLN A 137 5.14 23.93 29.20
N LYS A 138 4.10 23.13 28.92
CA LYS A 138 2.85 23.14 29.71
C LYS A 138 3.12 22.84 31.18
N LYS A 139 4.03 21.91 31.47
CA LYS A 139 4.47 21.61 32.83
C LYS A 139 5.12 22.82 33.50
N VAL A 140 6.02 23.52 32.81
CA VAL A 140 6.68 24.74 33.32
C VAL A 140 5.65 25.82 33.65
N ASP A 141 4.69 26.05 32.74
CA ASP A 141 3.65 27.07 32.93
C ASP A 141 2.72 26.76 34.12
N LEU A 142 2.37 25.48 34.31
CA LEU A 142 1.56 25.06 35.47
C LEU A 142 2.30 25.24 36.79
N ILE A 143 3.59 24.91 36.83
CA ILE A 143 4.43 25.15 38.02
C ILE A 143 4.45 26.65 38.34
N ALA A 144 4.67 27.51 37.34
CA ALA A 144 4.67 28.96 37.55
C ALA A 144 3.33 29.50 38.08
N LYS A 145 2.19 28.99 37.58
CA LYS A 145 0.85 29.35 38.09
C LYS A 145 0.63 28.91 39.53
N LEU A 146 1.04 27.69 39.88
CA LEU A 146 0.95 27.16 41.25
C LEU A 146 1.83 27.96 42.22
N GLU A 147 3.06 28.30 41.81
CA GLU A 147 3.97 29.17 42.56
C GLU A 147 3.36 30.55 42.80
N ALA A 148 2.83 31.20 41.76
CA ALA A 148 2.17 32.50 41.86
C ALA A 148 0.92 32.48 42.77
N GLY A 149 0.21 31.35 42.79
CA GLY A 149 -0.93 31.13 43.67
C GLY A 149 -0.58 30.73 45.11
N GLY A 150 0.70 30.50 45.43
CA GLY A 150 1.13 29.97 46.73
C GLY A 150 0.68 28.53 46.98
N ILE A 151 0.34 27.78 45.93
CA ILE A 151 -0.20 26.42 46.01
C ILE A 151 0.95 25.42 46.14
N LYS A 152 0.85 24.53 47.12
CA LYS A 152 1.83 23.46 47.33
C LYS A 152 1.88 22.53 46.13
N HIS A 153 3.05 22.36 45.55
CA HIS A 153 3.29 21.50 44.40
C HIS A 153 4.68 20.85 44.49
N ASP A 154 4.94 19.89 43.60
CA ASP A 154 6.25 19.26 43.44
C ASP A 154 6.66 19.28 41.97
N LYS A 155 7.91 19.66 41.69
CA LYS A 155 8.48 19.73 40.33
C LYS A 155 8.53 18.38 39.63
N ARG A 156 8.43 17.27 40.37
CA ARG A 156 8.38 15.90 39.84
C ARG A 156 6.98 15.46 39.43
N TRP A 157 5.93 16.23 39.75
CA TRP A 157 4.58 15.89 39.31
C TRP A 157 4.45 15.96 37.78
N GLY A 158 3.64 15.07 37.22
CA GLY A 158 3.23 15.12 35.82
C GLY A 158 2.22 16.25 35.57
N VAL A 159 2.01 16.58 34.30
CA VAL A 159 1.10 17.65 33.85
C VAL A 159 -0.30 17.48 34.46
N ASP A 160 -0.86 16.26 34.44
CA ASP A 160 -2.22 16.00 34.95
C ASP A 160 -2.37 16.34 36.44
N LYS A 161 -1.37 15.99 37.24
CA LYS A 161 -1.39 16.23 38.69
C LYS A 161 -1.19 17.71 39.03
N LEU A 162 -0.36 18.42 38.26
CA LEU A 162 -0.19 19.86 38.40
C LEU A 162 -1.46 20.61 38.01
N GLN A 163 -2.12 20.20 36.92
CA GLN A 163 -3.41 20.77 36.49
C GLN A 163 -4.49 20.55 37.55
N ALA A 164 -4.63 19.32 38.07
CA ALA A 164 -5.62 19.01 39.10
C ALA A 164 -5.43 19.83 40.39
N ALA A 165 -4.18 20.08 40.79
CA ALA A 165 -3.88 20.91 41.95
C ALA A 165 -4.27 22.39 41.73
N LEU A 166 -4.11 22.89 40.51
CA LEU A 166 -4.52 24.25 40.16
C LEU A 166 -6.05 24.36 40.16
N ASP A 167 -6.75 23.42 39.51
CA ASP A 167 -8.21 23.40 39.43
C ASP A 167 -8.86 23.33 40.83
N GLU A 168 -8.29 22.52 41.74
CA GLU A 168 -8.78 22.40 43.12
C GLU A 168 -8.60 23.70 43.92
N ALA A 169 -7.48 24.40 43.71
CA ALA A 169 -7.23 25.68 44.34
C ALA A 169 -8.15 26.78 43.81
N GLU A 170 -8.48 26.77 42.51
CA GLU A 170 -9.44 27.70 41.91
C GLU A 170 -10.86 27.45 42.42
N LYS A 171 -11.28 26.18 42.56
CA LYS A 171 -12.58 25.84 43.17
C LYS A 171 -12.66 26.33 44.62
N SER A 172 -11.59 26.15 45.39
CA SER A 172 -11.52 26.59 46.78
C SER A 172 -11.59 28.12 46.92
N LYS A 173 -11.06 28.88 45.95
CA LYS A 173 -11.14 30.35 45.93
C LYS A 173 -12.51 30.90 45.55
N THR A 174 -13.31 30.15 44.80
CA THR A 174 -14.61 30.62 44.26
C THR A 174 -15.80 30.17 45.13
N GLY A 175 -15.61 29.17 45.99
CA GLY A 175 -16.64 28.61 46.88
C GLY A 175 -16.66 29.16 48.31
N SER A 176 -15.96 30.26 48.60
CA SER A 176 -15.90 30.88 49.93
C SER A 176 -16.50 32.27 49.98
#